data_AF-A0A084EKI0-F1
#
_entry.id   AF-A0A084EKI0-F1
#
_cell.length_a   1.000
_cell.length_b   1.000
_cell.length_c   1.000
_cell.angle_alpha   90.00
_cell.angle_beta   90.00
_cell.angle_gamma   90.00
#
_symmetry.space_group_name_H-M   'P 1'
#
loop_
_entity.id
_entity.type
_entity.pdbx_description
1 polymer ?
#
loop_
_entity_poly.entity_id
_entity_poly.type
_entity_poly.pdbx_seq_one_letter_code
_entity_poly.pdbx_strand_id
1 'polypeptide(L)'
;MKRKIQKAKYIENNTICIEIGYFENENKECQIEQFKPTTKKVPNTLPSCIENLSNAFKWNKSEKIKGIEDWDVSEVTDMSYMFFQASNFNQDISNWNTSNVENMSCMFYGTDMFNQDISNWNTSSVENMSCMFKGSKLFNQNINTKIVESKNSRHIAWNVSRVKDMSYMFENCINFNTPLNSWDTSRVKNMSGMFNQAIKFDQPINTKEVIINNKKYTAWNVSKVTEMNYMFQNASSFNQDISNWDTSNLELAYAMFQEATSFDQNINTKEVSVDNKKYQAWDLSNAKDIRYMFYDAKKFNKDISNWNMSNVEYIRSMFEGTTNFNQDISNWKLNKIKNYYYFAPNLKKECKPKLNFKKRIRSLVEEYKQTLILLLFIMIFSASLFLHFLFKWLFL
;
A
#
# COMPACT_ATOMS: atom_id res chain seq x y z
N MET A 1 31.91 -9.75 21.60
CA MET A 1 32.21 -10.91 20.73
C MET A 1 31.91 -10.49 19.29
N LYS A 2 32.89 -10.55 18.37
CA LYS A 2 32.58 -10.38 16.94
C LYS A 2 31.59 -11.48 16.55
N ARG A 3 30.36 -11.16 16.13
CA ARG A 3 29.39 -12.19 15.71
C ARG A 3 30.00 -12.94 14.52
N LYS A 4 29.93 -14.28 14.55
CA LYS A 4 30.60 -15.15 13.58
C LYS A 4 30.00 -14.95 12.20
N ILE A 5 30.85 -14.82 11.18
CA ILE A 5 30.45 -14.91 9.78
C ILE A 5 30.59 -16.39 9.39
N GLN A 6 29.55 -16.96 8.78
CA GLN A 6 29.55 -18.30 8.24
C GLN A 6 29.15 -18.24 6.78
N LYS A 7 29.90 -18.89 5.90
CA LYS A 7 29.56 -18.97 4.47
C LYS A 7 28.72 -20.20 4.19
N ALA A 8 27.72 -20.04 3.32
CA ALA A 8 26.88 -21.15 2.93
C ALA A 8 27.69 -22.20 2.13
N LYS A 9 27.46 -23.49 2.41
CA LYS A 9 28.03 -24.60 1.63
C LYS A 9 26.93 -25.37 0.91
N TYR A 10 27.23 -25.74 -0.33
CA TYR A 10 26.29 -26.40 -1.22
C TYR A 10 26.89 -27.65 -1.86
N ILE A 11 26.00 -28.58 -2.20
CA ILE A 11 26.28 -29.76 -3.03
C ILE A 11 25.24 -29.85 -4.16
N GLU A 12 25.38 -30.86 -5.02
CA GLU A 12 24.45 -31.15 -6.12
C GLU A 12 24.15 -29.92 -7.00
N ASN A 13 25.21 -29.30 -7.54
CA ASN A 13 25.10 -28.11 -8.40
C ASN A 13 24.27 -26.97 -7.77
N ASN A 14 24.52 -26.68 -6.48
CA ASN A 14 23.83 -25.63 -5.74
C ASN A 14 22.33 -25.87 -5.52
N THR A 15 21.88 -27.13 -5.47
CA THR A 15 20.48 -27.47 -5.18
C THR A 15 20.26 -27.89 -3.72
N ILE A 16 21.30 -28.34 -3.01
CA ILE A 16 21.24 -28.68 -1.59
C ILE A 16 22.22 -27.81 -0.81
N CYS A 17 21.71 -27.02 0.11
CA CYS A 17 22.52 -26.34 1.12
C CYS A 17 22.76 -27.32 2.28
N ILE A 18 24.01 -27.51 2.66
CA ILE A 18 24.41 -28.38 3.78
C ILE A 18 24.88 -27.58 5.00
N GLU A 19 25.27 -26.32 4.82
CA GLU A 19 25.60 -25.39 5.90
C GLU A 19 25.00 -24.03 5.56
N ILE A 20 24.16 -23.48 6.45
CA ILE A 20 23.51 -22.17 6.27
C ILE A 20 24.57 -21.07 6.45
N GLY A 21 24.62 -20.14 5.50
CA GLY A 21 25.46 -18.94 5.60
C GLY A 21 24.72 -17.82 6.33
N TYR A 22 25.45 -16.99 7.07
CA TYR A 22 24.93 -15.81 7.75
C TYR A 22 26.07 -14.83 8.09
N PHE A 23 25.72 -13.56 8.29
CA PHE A 23 26.64 -12.47 8.54
C PHE A 23 25.99 -11.41 9.45
N GLU A 24 26.80 -10.53 10.04
CA GLU A 24 26.30 -9.37 10.78
C GLU A 24 26.02 -8.23 9.78
N ASN A 25 24.78 -7.74 9.72
CA ASN A 25 24.40 -6.63 8.83
C ASN A 25 24.71 -5.26 9.47
N GLU A 26 24.38 -4.16 8.77
CA GLU A 26 24.66 -2.79 9.23
C GLU A 26 23.93 -2.42 10.54
N ASN A 27 22.79 -3.06 10.80
CA ASN A 27 22.02 -2.91 12.04
C ASN A 27 22.53 -3.80 13.18
N LYS A 28 23.65 -4.51 12.97
CA LYS A 28 24.24 -5.49 13.87
C LYS A 28 23.39 -6.74 14.10
N GLU A 29 22.41 -7.01 13.25
CA GLU A 29 21.58 -8.22 13.30
C GLU A 29 22.34 -9.39 12.67
N CYS A 30 22.16 -10.62 13.19
CA CYS A 30 22.64 -11.81 12.47
C CYS A 30 21.64 -12.14 11.35
N GLN A 31 22.05 -11.86 10.11
CA GLN A 31 21.25 -12.00 8.90
C GLN A 31 21.68 -13.22 8.09
N ILE A 32 20.70 -13.95 7.58
CA ILE A 32 20.95 -15.10 6.71
C ILE A 32 21.54 -14.66 5.35
N GLU A 33 22.48 -15.45 4.83
CA GLU A 33 22.94 -15.31 3.45
C GLU A 33 21.85 -15.82 2.50
N GLN A 34 21.52 -15.05 1.46
CA GLN A 34 20.54 -15.47 0.43
C GLN A 34 20.94 -16.84 -0.16
N PHE A 35 19.98 -17.78 -0.15
CA PHE A 35 20.15 -19.07 -0.79
C PHE A 35 20.18 -18.95 -2.30
N LYS A 36 20.90 -19.87 -2.96
CA LYS A 36 20.93 -19.90 -4.42
C LYS A 36 19.51 -20.14 -4.97
N PRO A 37 19.09 -19.47 -6.07
CA PRO A 37 17.75 -19.64 -6.66
C PRO A 37 17.33 -21.09 -6.98
N THR A 38 18.30 -21.99 -7.12
CA THR A 38 18.13 -23.43 -7.40
C THR A 38 17.98 -24.29 -6.15
N THR A 39 18.05 -23.72 -4.95
CA THR A 39 18.03 -24.45 -3.69
C THR A 39 16.68 -25.13 -3.48
N LYS A 40 16.70 -26.44 -3.25
CA LYS A 40 15.55 -27.34 -3.02
C LYS A 40 15.57 -27.96 -1.63
N LYS A 41 16.69 -27.88 -0.93
CA LYS A 41 16.87 -28.42 0.42
C LYS A 41 17.83 -27.56 1.22
N VAL A 42 17.51 -27.34 2.48
CA VAL A 42 18.33 -26.67 3.49
C VAL A 42 18.46 -27.57 4.73
N PRO A 43 19.40 -27.28 5.64
CA PRO A 43 19.41 -27.92 6.95
C PRO A 43 18.11 -27.68 7.70
N ASN A 44 17.62 -28.68 8.43
CA ASN A 44 16.35 -28.63 9.17
C ASN A 44 16.43 -27.76 10.45
N THR A 45 17.58 -27.17 10.75
CA THR A 45 17.77 -26.32 11.92
C THR A 45 18.31 -24.97 11.48
N LEU A 46 17.58 -23.91 11.81
CA LEU A 46 18.03 -22.54 11.63
C LEU A 46 19.08 -22.20 12.71
N PRO A 47 20.26 -21.66 12.35
CA PRO A 47 21.21 -21.17 13.35
C PRO A 47 20.57 -20.17 14.31
N SER A 48 20.72 -20.39 15.62
CA SER A 48 20.01 -19.64 16.66
C SER A 48 20.38 -18.15 16.77
N CYS A 49 21.41 -17.67 16.07
CA CYS A 49 21.66 -16.24 16.00
C CYS A 49 20.78 -15.53 14.98
N ILE A 50 20.16 -16.23 14.04
CA ILE A 50 19.50 -15.59 12.90
C ILE A 50 18.25 -14.85 13.38
N GLU A 51 18.35 -13.53 13.35
CA GLU A 51 17.30 -12.56 13.70
C GLU A 51 16.65 -12.02 12.40
N ASN A 52 17.32 -12.14 11.24
CA ASN A 52 16.90 -11.53 9.99
C ASN A 52 16.93 -12.56 8.83
N LEU A 53 15.75 -12.89 8.31
CA LEU A 53 15.52 -13.79 7.16
C LEU A 53 15.32 -13.04 5.85
N SER A 54 15.62 -11.74 5.82
CA SER A 54 15.37 -10.94 4.63
C SER A 54 16.11 -11.51 3.40
N ASN A 55 15.41 -11.55 2.27
CA ASN A 55 15.90 -12.08 1.00
C ASN A 55 16.30 -13.57 0.99
N ALA A 56 16.08 -14.36 2.05
CA ALA A 56 16.62 -15.72 2.17
C ALA A 56 16.39 -16.58 0.92
N PHE A 57 15.17 -16.62 0.39
CA PHE A 57 14.76 -17.39 -0.78
C PHE A 57 14.30 -16.51 -1.94
N LYS A 58 14.84 -15.29 -2.03
CA LYS A 58 14.57 -14.39 -3.15
C LYS A 58 14.93 -15.04 -4.48
N TRP A 59 14.00 -14.99 -5.43
CA TRP A 59 14.02 -15.62 -6.75
C TRP A 59 14.13 -17.15 -6.75
N ASN A 60 13.82 -17.83 -5.64
CA ASN A 60 13.88 -19.28 -5.58
C ASN A 60 12.88 -19.91 -6.57
N LYS A 61 13.32 -20.93 -7.31
CA LYS A 61 12.56 -21.55 -8.40
C LYS A 61 11.80 -22.80 -7.97
N SER A 62 12.01 -23.28 -6.75
CA SER A 62 11.47 -24.53 -6.23
C SER A 62 10.06 -24.32 -5.68
N GLU A 63 9.18 -25.28 -5.91
CA GLU A 63 7.86 -25.31 -5.27
C GLU A 63 7.97 -25.59 -3.76
N LYS A 64 8.89 -26.49 -3.41
CA LYS A 64 9.21 -26.91 -2.04
C LYS A 64 10.71 -26.83 -1.81
N ILE A 65 11.08 -26.38 -0.61
CA ILE A 65 12.44 -26.28 -0.10
C ILE A 65 12.49 -27.13 1.18
N LYS A 66 12.85 -28.40 1.03
CA LYS A 66 12.87 -29.35 2.15
C LYS A 66 13.75 -28.85 3.30
N GLY A 67 13.23 -28.89 4.52
CA GLY A 67 13.90 -28.49 5.75
C GLY A 67 13.49 -27.12 6.29
N ILE A 68 12.85 -26.25 5.49
CA ILE A 68 12.39 -24.93 5.97
C ILE A 68 11.20 -25.05 6.92
N GLU A 69 10.42 -26.14 6.80
CA GLU A 69 9.25 -26.44 7.62
C GLU A 69 9.61 -26.67 9.09
N ASP A 70 10.85 -27.08 9.37
CA ASP A 70 11.38 -27.40 10.69
C ASP A 70 12.08 -26.21 11.37
N TRP A 71 12.21 -25.07 10.68
CA TRP A 71 12.90 -23.90 11.23
C TRP A 71 12.12 -23.28 12.37
N ASP A 72 12.80 -23.11 13.51
CA ASP A 72 12.34 -22.22 14.56
C ASP A 72 12.65 -20.76 14.18
N VAL A 73 11.60 -20.00 13.90
CA VAL A 73 11.69 -18.58 13.51
C VAL A 73 11.22 -17.64 14.63
N SER A 74 11.12 -18.12 15.88
CA SER A 74 10.61 -17.32 17.00
C SER A 74 11.42 -16.06 17.28
N GLU A 75 12.73 -16.07 17.02
CA GLU A 75 13.63 -14.92 17.23
C GLU A 75 13.76 -14.01 16.01
N VAL A 76 13.09 -14.33 14.90
CA VAL A 76 13.18 -13.57 13.66
C VAL A 76 12.33 -12.30 13.74
N THR A 77 12.94 -11.16 13.43
CA THR A 77 12.31 -9.84 13.40
C THR A 77 12.08 -9.31 11.98
N ASP A 78 12.83 -9.77 10.99
CA ASP A 78 12.69 -9.33 9.59
C ASP A 78 12.54 -10.53 8.63
N MET A 79 11.43 -10.57 7.89
CA MET A 79 11.16 -11.55 6.83
C MET A 79 10.96 -10.86 5.46
N SER A 80 11.39 -9.62 5.33
CA SER A 80 11.19 -8.83 4.12
C SER A 80 11.86 -9.47 2.91
N TYR A 81 11.16 -9.48 1.78
CA TYR A 81 11.63 -10.09 0.54
C TYR A 81 11.99 -11.59 0.63
N MET A 82 11.64 -12.31 1.71
CA MET A 82 12.10 -13.68 1.95
C MET A 82 11.80 -14.62 0.77
N PHE A 83 10.61 -14.55 0.18
CA PHE A 83 10.21 -15.31 -1.02
C PHE A 83 9.96 -14.41 -2.23
N PHE A 84 10.59 -13.23 -2.28
CA PHE A 84 10.42 -12.28 -3.37
C PHE A 84 10.68 -12.93 -4.73
N GLN A 85 9.67 -12.90 -5.61
CA GLN A 85 9.68 -13.47 -6.95
C GLN A 85 9.99 -14.98 -6.98
N ALA A 86 9.69 -15.71 -5.91
CA ALA A 86 9.73 -17.17 -5.88
C ALA A 86 8.44 -17.75 -6.47
N SER A 87 8.23 -17.57 -7.78
CA SER A 87 6.92 -17.75 -8.44
C SER A 87 6.25 -19.11 -8.22
N ASN A 88 7.04 -20.16 -8.01
CA ASN A 88 6.55 -21.54 -7.83
C ASN A 88 6.32 -21.91 -6.37
N PHE A 89 6.81 -21.12 -5.41
CA PHE A 89 6.80 -21.48 -4.00
C PHE A 89 5.38 -21.69 -3.48
N ASN A 90 5.11 -22.87 -2.91
CA ASN A 90 3.80 -23.20 -2.35
C ASN A 90 3.91 -24.26 -1.24
N GLN A 91 4.95 -24.15 -0.41
CA GLN A 91 5.18 -25.06 0.71
C GLN A 91 4.48 -24.58 1.98
N ASP A 92 3.92 -25.54 2.73
CA ASP A 92 3.33 -25.28 4.04
C ASP A 92 4.37 -24.76 5.03
N ILE A 93 4.08 -23.57 5.57
CA ILE A 93 4.85 -22.82 6.58
C ILE A 93 3.90 -22.33 7.69
N SER A 94 2.75 -22.98 7.85
CA SER A 94 1.71 -22.62 8.82
C SER A 94 2.19 -22.73 10.28
N ASN A 95 3.18 -23.57 10.55
CA ASN A 95 3.74 -23.84 11.87
C ASN A 95 4.71 -22.76 12.39
N TRP A 96 5.11 -21.81 11.54
CA TRP A 96 6.07 -20.78 11.94
C TRP A 96 5.49 -19.83 13.00
N ASN A 97 6.28 -19.57 14.05
CA ASN A 97 5.96 -18.57 15.05
C ASN A 97 6.44 -17.18 14.60
N THR A 98 5.52 -16.38 14.05
CA THR A 98 5.84 -15.04 13.52
C THR A 98 5.69 -13.91 14.55
N SER A 99 5.54 -14.20 15.84
CA SER A 99 5.13 -13.19 16.85
C SER A 99 6.11 -12.03 17.03
N ASN A 100 7.39 -12.24 16.72
CA ASN A 100 8.44 -11.23 16.84
C ASN A 100 8.76 -10.52 15.51
N VAL A 101 8.14 -10.93 14.40
CA VAL A 101 8.40 -10.33 13.09
C VAL A 101 7.81 -8.91 13.04
N GLU A 102 8.66 -7.94 12.75
CA GLU A 102 8.33 -6.52 12.63
C GLU A 102 8.20 -6.08 11.16
N ASN A 103 8.88 -6.77 10.23
CA ASN A 103 8.89 -6.43 8.81
C ASN A 103 8.55 -7.64 7.92
N MET A 104 7.43 -7.57 7.20
CA MET A 104 6.98 -8.57 6.21
C MET A 104 6.87 -7.98 4.79
N SER A 105 7.44 -6.80 4.56
CA SER A 105 7.35 -6.13 3.26
C SER A 105 7.89 -7.01 2.13
N CYS A 106 7.15 -7.07 1.02
CA CYS A 106 7.49 -7.85 -0.17
C CYS A 106 7.75 -9.35 0.06
N MET A 107 7.36 -9.94 1.21
CA MET A 107 7.70 -11.34 1.56
C MET A 107 7.24 -12.34 0.49
N PHE A 108 6.00 -12.20 0.00
CA PHE A 108 5.36 -13.03 -1.04
C PHE A 108 5.09 -12.21 -2.33
N TYR A 109 5.93 -11.21 -2.61
CA TYR A 109 5.81 -10.47 -3.87
C TYR A 109 6.09 -11.44 -5.03
N GLY A 110 5.15 -11.61 -5.96
CA GLY A 110 5.32 -12.42 -7.16
C GLY A 110 5.49 -13.91 -6.90
N THR A 111 4.98 -14.42 -5.78
CA THR A 111 4.84 -15.87 -5.54
C THR A 111 3.52 -16.34 -6.15
N ASP A 112 3.46 -16.38 -7.49
CA ASP A 112 2.25 -16.65 -8.27
C ASP A 112 1.46 -17.87 -7.78
N MET A 113 2.15 -18.93 -7.34
CA MET A 113 1.56 -20.21 -6.90
C MET A 113 1.22 -20.30 -5.41
N PHE A 114 1.64 -19.34 -4.58
CA PHE A 114 1.50 -19.43 -3.13
C PHE A 114 0.03 -19.29 -2.70
N ASN A 115 -0.49 -20.31 -2.02
CA ASN A 115 -1.85 -20.30 -1.47
C ASN A 115 -1.96 -21.18 -0.21
N GLN A 116 -0.92 -21.24 0.62
CA GLN A 116 -0.90 -22.05 1.84
C GLN A 116 -1.55 -21.33 3.02
N ASP A 117 -2.17 -22.10 3.92
CA ASP A 117 -2.84 -21.57 5.10
C ASP A 117 -1.84 -20.88 6.04
N ILE A 118 -1.95 -19.57 6.15
CA ILE A 118 -1.21 -18.71 7.08
C ILE A 118 -2.16 -18.03 8.07
N SER A 119 -3.40 -18.52 8.19
CA SER A 119 -4.45 -17.92 9.02
C SER A 119 -4.12 -17.92 10.51
N ASN A 120 -3.13 -18.70 10.93
CA ASN A 120 -2.70 -18.80 12.33
C ASN A 120 -1.51 -17.90 12.67
N TRP A 121 -0.91 -17.19 11.71
CA TRP A 121 0.23 -16.33 11.96
C TRP A 121 -0.10 -15.16 12.90
N ASN A 122 0.77 -14.97 13.89
CA ASN A 122 0.70 -13.80 14.76
C ASN A 122 1.45 -12.63 14.11
N THR A 123 0.71 -11.63 13.65
CA THR A 123 1.29 -10.42 13.03
C THR A 123 1.32 -9.21 13.97
N SER A 124 1.11 -9.39 15.28
CA SER A 124 0.89 -8.28 16.21
C SER A 124 2.07 -7.32 16.35
N SER A 125 3.27 -7.74 15.95
CA SER A 125 4.50 -6.94 15.97
C SER A 125 4.82 -6.27 14.63
N VAL A 126 4.15 -6.68 13.55
CA VAL A 126 4.44 -6.22 12.19
C VAL A 126 4.08 -4.75 12.03
N GLU A 127 5.04 -3.95 11.58
CA GLU A 127 4.89 -2.52 11.29
C GLU A 127 4.84 -2.22 9.79
N ASN A 128 5.37 -3.11 8.94
CA ASN A 128 5.41 -2.93 7.48
C ASN A 128 4.93 -4.19 6.74
N MET A 129 3.86 -4.03 5.93
CA MET A 129 3.30 -5.06 5.05
C MET A 129 3.24 -4.61 3.58
N SER A 130 4.00 -3.56 3.21
CA SER A 130 3.97 -3.05 1.85
C SER A 130 4.36 -4.13 0.85
N CYS A 131 3.58 -4.24 -0.22
CA CYS A 131 3.70 -5.24 -1.28
C CYS A 131 3.76 -6.71 -0.81
N MET A 132 3.31 -7.04 0.41
CA MET A 132 3.51 -8.37 1.01
C MET A 132 3.04 -9.51 0.08
N PHE A 133 1.88 -9.37 -0.57
CA PHE A 133 1.32 -10.36 -1.49
C PHE A 133 1.27 -9.86 -2.95
N LYS A 134 1.91 -8.74 -3.28
CA LYS A 134 1.82 -8.14 -4.63
C LYS A 134 2.14 -9.16 -5.72
N GLY A 135 1.21 -9.42 -6.62
CA GLY A 135 1.36 -10.39 -7.70
C GLY A 135 1.22 -11.86 -7.30
N SER A 136 0.85 -12.19 -6.06
CA SER A 136 0.48 -13.55 -5.64
C SER A 136 -0.89 -13.95 -6.19
N LYS A 137 -0.94 -14.26 -7.48
CA LYS A 137 -2.19 -14.45 -8.24
C LYS A 137 -3.12 -15.52 -7.69
N LEU A 138 -2.59 -16.61 -7.11
CA LEU A 138 -3.41 -17.69 -6.53
C LEU A 138 -3.78 -17.48 -5.05
N PHE A 139 -3.20 -16.49 -4.36
CA PHE A 139 -3.41 -16.30 -2.94
C PHE A 139 -4.86 -15.92 -2.63
N ASN A 140 -5.54 -16.73 -1.81
CA ASN A 140 -6.92 -16.53 -1.41
C ASN A 140 -7.20 -17.15 -0.03
N GLN A 141 -6.27 -16.98 0.91
CA GLN A 141 -6.41 -17.53 2.27
C GLN A 141 -7.09 -16.55 3.22
N ASN A 142 -7.71 -17.07 4.28
CA ASN A 142 -8.38 -16.26 5.28
C ASN A 142 -7.33 -15.63 6.22
N ILE A 143 -7.17 -14.32 6.08
CA ILE A 143 -6.25 -13.51 6.87
C ILE A 143 -7.00 -12.46 7.71
N ASN A 144 -8.27 -12.72 8.02
CA ASN A 144 -9.03 -11.90 8.96
C ASN A 144 -8.52 -12.11 10.38
N THR A 145 -8.59 -11.06 11.20
CA THR A 145 -8.20 -11.15 12.62
C THR A 145 -9.09 -12.15 13.35
N LYS A 146 -8.47 -13.15 14.00
CA LYS A 146 -9.17 -14.17 14.81
C LYS A 146 -8.35 -14.58 16.02
N ILE A 147 -9.02 -15.15 17.02
CA ILE A 147 -8.34 -15.84 18.13
C ILE A 147 -7.91 -17.20 17.63
N VAL A 148 -6.65 -17.55 17.88
CA VAL A 148 -6.13 -18.90 17.67
C VAL A 148 -5.82 -19.47 19.04
N GLU A 149 -6.38 -20.64 19.32
CA GLU A 149 -6.18 -21.38 20.56
C GLU A 149 -5.57 -22.74 20.22
N SER A 150 -4.47 -23.04 20.90
CA SER A 150 -3.88 -24.37 20.96
C SER A 150 -3.89 -24.84 22.42
N LYS A 151 -3.54 -26.12 22.65
CA LYS A 151 -3.55 -26.71 24.00
C LYS A 151 -2.77 -25.87 25.04
N ASN A 152 -1.72 -25.16 24.62
CA ASN A 152 -0.82 -24.41 25.50
C ASN A 152 -0.58 -22.95 25.07
N SER A 153 -1.29 -22.45 24.06
CA SER A 153 -1.10 -21.07 23.59
C SER A 153 -2.41 -20.46 23.10
N ARG A 154 -2.55 -19.16 23.32
CA ARG A 154 -3.63 -18.34 22.77
C ARG A 154 -3.03 -17.05 22.25
N HIS A 155 -3.30 -16.73 21.00
CA HIS A 155 -2.86 -15.47 20.40
C HIS A 155 -3.91 -14.94 19.43
N ILE A 156 -3.72 -13.69 19.01
CA ILE A 156 -4.56 -13.05 18.00
C ILE A 156 -3.80 -13.14 16.68
N ALA A 157 -4.28 -13.98 15.78
CA ALA A 157 -3.73 -14.06 14.43
C ALA A 157 -4.18 -12.87 13.60
N TRP A 158 -3.33 -12.44 12.65
CA TRP A 158 -3.62 -11.31 11.75
C TRP A 158 -4.05 -10.03 12.47
N ASN A 159 -3.40 -9.73 13.60
CA ASN A 159 -3.51 -8.44 14.25
C ASN A 159 -2.64 -7.42 13.50
N VAL A 160 -3.28 -6.51 12.76
CA VAL A 160 -2.59 -5.48 11.96
C VAL A 160 -2.52 -4.11 12.65
N SER A 161 -2.85 -4.03 13.96
CA SER A 161 -2.95 -2.76 14.70
C SER A 161 -1.64 -1.96 14.83
N ARG A 162 -0.48 -2.57 14.50
CA ARG A 162 0.83 -1.90 14.47
C ARG A 162 1.27 -1.48 13.07
N VAL A 163 0.61 -1.95 12.02
CA VAL A 163 1.02 -1.73 10.63
C VAL A 163 0.86 -0.25 10.26
N LYS A 164 1.91 0.31 9.65
CA LYS A 164 2.01 1.71 9.21
C LYS A 164 1.90 1.85 7.69
N ASP A 165 2.30 0.81 6.94
CA ASP A 165 2.32 0.80 5.48
C ASP A 165 1.72 -0.51 4.94
N MET A 166 0.67 -0.37 4.12
CA MET A 166 -0.01 -1.46 3.39
C MET A 166 -0.01 -1.19 1.88
N SER A 167 0.84 -0.29 1.40
CA SER A 167 0.89 0.08 -0.01
C SER A 167 1.14 -1.16 -0.87
N TYR A 168 0.32 -1.32 -1.91
CA TYR A 168 0.36 -2.39 -2.89
C TYR A 168 0.26 -3.81 -2.32
N MET A 169 -0.20 -3.99 -1.08
CA MET A 169 -0.20 -5.28 -0.38
C MET A 169 -0.85 -6.41 -1.20
N PHE A 170 -1.99 -6.14 -1.85
CA PHE A 170 -2.72 -7.10 -2.71
C PHE A 170 -2.78 -6.67 -4.18
N GLU A 171 -1.84 -5.83 -4.63
CA GLU A 171 -1.81 -5.44 -6.04
C GLU A 171 -1.67 -6.70 -6.92
N ASN A 172 -2.50 -6.82 -7.95
CA ASN A 172 -2.54 -7.95 -8.88
C ASN A 172 -2.79 -9.32 -8.20
N CYS A 173 -3.43 -9.35 -7.02
CA CYS A 173 -3.95 -10.57 -6.40
C CYS A 173 -5.31 -10.92 -7.01
N ILE A 174 -5.31 -11.39 -8.26
CA ILE A 174 -6.53 -11.56 -9.07
C ILE A 174 -7.57 -12.54 -8.51
N ASN A 175 -7.16 -13.47 -7.63
CA ASN A 175 -8.08 -14.43 -6.99
C ASN A 175 -8.46 -14.06 -5.55
N PHE A 176 -7.85 -13.04 -4.96
CA PHE A 176 -8.04 -12.71 -3.56
C PHE A 176 -9.44 -12.14 -3.32
N ASN A 177 -10.21 -12.82 -2.47
CA ASN A 177 -11.58 -12.44 -2.10
C ASN A 177 -11.97 -13.04 -0.73
N THR A 178 -11.13 -12.88 0.29
CA THR A 178 -11.42 -13.32 1.67
C THR A 178 -11.68 -12.15 2.63
N PRO A 179 -12.48 -12.34 3.69
CA PRO A 179 -12.87 -11.26 4.59
C PRO A 179 -11.66 -10.59 5.27
N LEU A 180 -11.70 -9.26 5.35
CA LEU A 180 -10.72 -8.44 6.08
C LEU A 180 -11.39 -7.54 7.14
N ASN A 181 -12.67 -7.79 7.43
CA ASN A 181 -13.55 -6.83 8.10
C ASN A 181 -13.25 -6.58 9.59
N SER A 182 -12.25 -7.25 10.16
CA SER A 182 -11.85 -7.12 11.56
C SER A 182 -10.48 -6.46 11.73
N TRP A 183 -9.86 -5.97 10.65
CA TRP A 183 -8.55 -5.33 10.69
C TRP A 183 -8.59 -3.96 11.37
N ASP A 184 -7.75 -3.76 12.39
CA ASP A 184 -7.49 -2.44 12.99
C ASP A 184 -6.44 -1.69 12.16
N THR A 185 -6.88 -0.82 11.26
CA THR A 185 -6.00 -0.01 10.39
C THR A 185 -5.61 1.34 11.00
N SER A 186 -5.86 1.57 12.30
CA SER A 186 -5.77 2.90 12.94
C SER A 186 -4.36 3.53 13.00
N ARG A 187 -3.34 2.80 12.54
CA ARG A 187 -1.95 3.29 12.43
C ARG A 187 -1.44 3.37 10.99
N VAL A 188 -2.21 2.90 10.02
CA VAL A 188 -1.82 2.90 8.61
C VAL A 188 -1.81 4.33 8.08
N LYS A 189 -0.73 4.69 7.38
CA LYS A 189 -0.57 5.99 6.71
C LYS A 189 -0.68 5.87 5.19
N ASN A 190 -0.16 4.78 4.61
CA ASN A 190 -0.16 4.56 3.16
C ASN A 190 -0.95 3.28 2.80
N MET A 191 -1.98 3.46 1.96
CA MET A 191 -2.79 2.40 1.36
C MET A 191 -2.77 2.46 -0.18
N SER A 192 -1.80 3.17 -0.76
CA SER A 192 -1.70 3.32 -2.21
C SER A 192 -1.61 1.96 -2.89
N GLY A 193 -2.46 1.71 -3.88
CA GLY A 193 -2.48 0.49 -4.68
C GLY A 193 -2.83 -0.78 -3.93
N MET A 194 -3.31 -0.70 -2.68
CA MET A 194 -3.53 -1.86 -1.82
C MET A 194 -4.34 -2.98 -2.50
N PHE A 195 -5.35 -2.64 -3.30
CA PHE A 195 -6.19 -3.57 -4.07
C PHE A 195 -6.14 -3.30 -5.59
N ASN A 196 -5.09 -2.63 -6.08
CA ASN A 196 -4.93 -2.38 -7.53
C ASN A 196 -4.96 -3.70 -8.31
N GLN A 197 -5.79 -3.83 -9.34
CA GLN A 197 -5.96 -5.06 -10.13
C GLN A 197 -6.37 -6.31 -9.31
N ALA A 198 -6.90 -6.15 -8.10
CA ALA A 198 -7.53 -7.24 -7.34
C ALA A 198 -8.95 -7.51 -7.88
N ILE A 199 -9.03 -8.03 -9.12
CA ILE A 199 -10.26 -8.04 -9.93
C ILE A 199 -11.46 -8.76 -9.28
N LYS A 200 -11.24 -9.73 -8.39
CA LYS A 200 -12.30 -10.49 -7.69
C LYS A 200 -12.62 -9.95 -6.29
N PHE A 201 -11.84 -9.01 -5.77
CA PHE A 201 -11.99 -8.56 -4.40
C PHE A 201 -13.30 -7.79 -4.22
N ASP A 202 -14.20 -8.32 -3.38
CA ASP A 202 -15.49 -7.71 -3.04
C ASP A 202 -15.87 -8.07 -1.60
N GLN A 203 -15.00 -7.72 -0.64
CA GLN A 203 -15.16 -8.06 0.78
C GLN A 203 -15.37 -6.82 1.66
N PRO A 204 -16.17 -6.92 2.74
CA PRO A 204 -16.54 -5.77 3.55
C PRO A 204 -15.33 -5.17 4.26
N ILE A 205 -15.14 -3.88 4.05
CA ILE A 205 -14.04 -3.07 4.61
C ILE A 205 -14.55 -1.74 5.19
N ASN A 206 -15.84 -1.69 5.58
CA ASN A 206 -16.41 -0.50 6.21
C ASN A 206 -15.91 -0.33 7.65
N THR A 207 -15.82 0.92 8.11
CA THR A 207 -15.50 1.25 9.50
C THR A 207 -16.63 0.79 10.42
N LYS A 208 -16.31 -0.08 11.38
CA LYS A 208 -17.25 -0.58 12.39
C LYS A 208 -16.56 -0.94 13.70
N GLU A 209 -17.34 -1.00 14.76
CA GLU A 209 -16.89 -1.54 16.03
C GLU A 209 -16.73 -3.07 15.95
N VAL A 210 -15.63 -3.57 16.50
CA VAL A 210 -15.31 -4.99 16.59
C VAL A 210 -14.83 -5.31 17.99
N ILE A 211 -15.22 -6.48 18.50
CA ILE A 211 -14.76 -7.01 19.78
C ILE A 211 -14.11 -8.36 19.52
N ILE A 212 -12.80 -8.45 19.76
CA ILE A 212 -12.04 -9.70 19.70
C ILE A 212 -11.24 -9.83 20.99
N ASN A 213 -11.26 -11.01 21.61
CA ASN A 213 -10.52 -11.28 22.85
C ASN A 213 -10.85 -10.27 23.96
N ASN A 214 -12.14 -9.94 24.13
CA ASN A 214 -12.65 -8.93 25.06
C ASN A 214 -12.06 -7.52 24.87
N LYS A 215 -11.34 -7.28 23.77
CA LYS A 215 -10.82 -5.97 23.38
C LYS A 215 -11.71 -5.39 22.30
N LYS A 216 -12.33 -4.26 22.62
CA LYS A 216 -13.10 -3.44 21.69
C LYS A 216 -12.16 -2.50 20.92
N TYR A 217 -12.35 -2.39 19.62
CA TYR A 217 -11.64 -1.45 18.75
C TYR A 217 -12.44 -1.14 17.49
N THR A 218 -11.99 -0.14 16.73
CA THR A 218 -12.59 0.25 15.45
C THR A 218 -11.86 -0.44 14.31
N ALA A 219 -12.51 -1.40 13.64
CA ALA A 219 -11.98 -1.99 12.42
C ALA A 219 -12.10 -1.00 11.25
N TRP A 220 -11.16 -1.07 10.30
CA TRP A 220 -11.07 -0.17 9.15
C TRP A 220 -11.13 1.31 9.54
N ASN A 221 -10.44 1.67 10.62
CA ASN A 221 -10.19 3.06 10.96
C ASN A 221 -9.12 3.63 10.01
N VAL A 222 -9.56 4.39 9.00
CA VAL A 222 -8.68 5.02 8.01
C VAL A 222 -8.31 6.47 8.36
N SER A 223 -8.62 6.94 9.58
CA SER A 223 -8.50 8.35 9.98
C SER A 223 -7.06 8.89 9.95
N LYS A 224 -6.03 8.04 9.82
CA LYS A 224 -4.62 8.46 9.70
C LYS A 224 -4.02 8.23 8.31
N VAL A 225 -4.80 7.70 7.37
CA VAL A 225 -4.33 7.43 6.02
C VAL A 225 -4.21 8.76 5.28
N THR A 226 -3.03 9.01 4.71
CA THR A 226 -2.73 10.21 3.92
C THR A 226 -2.69 9.91 2.43
N GLU A 227 -2.51 8.64 2.03
CA GLU A 227 -2.34 8.23 0.64
C GLU A 227 -3.18 6.99 0.30
N MET A 228 -4.05 7.12 -0.70
CA MET A 228 -4.88 6.06 -1.31
C MET A 228 -4.78 6.07 -2.84
N ASN A 229 -3.63 6.49 -3.39
CA ASN A 229 -3.43 6.51 -4.84
C ASN A 229 -3.63 5.10 -5.40
N TYR A 230 -4.39 4.93 -6.48
CA TYR A 230 -4.64 3.65 -7.15
C TYR A 230 -5.27 2.56 -6.27
N MET A 231 -5.80 2.88 -5.08
CA MET A 231 -6.19 1.88 -4.07
C MET A 231 -7.09 0.77 -4.62
N PHE A 232 -8.06 1.11 -5.47
CA PHE A 232 -8.99 0.21 -6.15
C PHE A 232 -8.91 0.33 -7.68
N GLN A 233 -7.79 0.83 -8.23
CA GLN A 233 -7.62 0.90 -9.66
C GLN A 233 -7.80 -0.52 -10.24
N ASN A 234 -8.62 -0.68 -11.28
CA ASN A 234 -8.91 -1.99 -11.89
C ASN A 234 -9.47 -3.08 -10.95
N ALA A 235 -9.95 -2.73 -9.75
CA ALA A 235 -10.66 -3.66 -8.86
C ALA A 235 -12.12 -3.82 -9.34
N SER A 236 -12.31 -4.46 -10.49
CA SER A 236 -13.56 -4.41 -11.27
C SER A 236 -14.80 -4.99 -10.58
N SER A 237 -14.63 -5.90 -9.61
CA SER A 237 -15.75 -6.46 -8.82
C SER A 237 -16.08 -5.67 -7.57
N PHE A 238 -15.17 -4.81 -7.08
CA PHE A 238 -15.32 -4.18 -5.77
C PHE A 238 -16.54 -3.24 -5.71
N ASN A 239 -17.46 -3.52 -4.79
CA ASN A 239 -18.63 -2.69 -4.57
C ASN A 239 -19.12 -2.74 -3.10
N GLN A 240 -18.19 -2.85 -2.14
CA GLN A 240 -18.54 -2.93 -0.72
C GLN A 240 -18.61 -1.56 -0.06
N ASP A 241 -19.50 -1.46 0.94
CA ASP A 241 -19.72 -0.23 1.70
C ASP A 241 -18.41 0.26 2.34
N ILE A 242 -18.11 1.53 2.08
CA ILE A 242 -17.01 2.31 2.66
C ILE A 242 -17.50 3.67 3.14
N SER A 243 -18.81 3.83 3.33
CA SER A 243 -19.48 5.09 3.63
C SER A 243 -19.12 5.68 4.98
N ASN A 244 -18.51 4.89 5.89
CA ASN A 244 -18.11 5.35 7.22
C ASN A 244 -16.63 5.71 7.33
N TRP A 245 -15.88 5.75 6.22
CA TRP A 245 -14.46 6.08 6.25
C TRP A 245 -14.21 7.55 6.62
N ASP A 246 -13.42 7.77 7.67
CA ASP A 246 -12.88 9.08 8.01
C ASP A 246 -11.68 9.40 7.11
N THR A 247 -11.92 10.14 6.03
CA THR A 247 -10.87 10.55 5.08
C THR A 247 -10.28 11.91 5.41
N SER A 248 -10.53 12.47 6.60
CA SER A 248 -10.15 13.85 6.93
C SER A 248 -8.65 14.13 6.82
N ASN A 249 -7.78 13.12 6.92
CA ASN A 249 -6.33 13.26 6.71
C ASN A 249 -5.84 12.84 5.32
N LEU A 250 -6.72 12.44 4.42
CA LEU A 250 -6.37 12.00 3.06
C LEU A 250 -5.86 13.18 2.24
N GLU A 251 -4.63 13.07 1.72
CA GLU A 251 -4.02 14.09 0.86
C GLU A 251 -4.06 13.68 -0.62
N LEU A 252 -3.81 12.40 -0.90
CA LEU A 252 -3.64 11.87 -2.26
C LEU A 252 -4.60 10.69 -2.53
N ALA A 253 -5.47 10.84 -3.52
CA ALA A 253 -6.39 9.80 -4.00
C ALA A 253 -6.38 9.73 -5.55
N TYR A 254 -5.20 9.90 -6.14
CA TYR A 254 -5.00 9.79 -7.58
C TYR A 254 -5.46 8.43 -8.09
N ALA A 255 -6.35 8.39 -9.07
CA ALA A 255 -6.86 7.17 -9.70
C ALA A 255 -7.43 6.13 -8.71
N MET A 256 -7.94 6.55 -7.54
CA MET A 256 -8.35 5.64 -6.46
C MET A 256 -9.37 4.58 -6.92
N PHE A 257 -10.33 4.94 -7.78
CA PHE A 257 -11.35 4.05 -8.34
C PHE A 257 -11.30 3.98 -9.87
N GLN A 258 -10.14 4.29 -10.48
CA GLN A 258 -10.01 4.20 -11.93
C GLN A 258 -10.34 2.77 -12.40
N GLU A 259 -11.23 2.61 -13.37
CA GLU A 259 -11.64 1.32 -13.92
C GLU A 259 -12.25 0.34 -12.89
N ALA A 260 -12.65 0.83 -11.70
CA ALA A 260 -13.45 0.08 -10.73
C ALA A 260 -14.92 -0.03 -11.20
N THR A 261 -15.12 -0.79 -12.29
CA THR A 261 -16.36 -0.74 -13.08
C THR A 261 -17.64 -1.15 -12.32
N SER A 262 -17.54 -1.90 -11.23
CA SER A 262 -18.71 -2.26 -10.40
C SER A 262 -19.01 -1.29 -9.26
N PHE A 263 -18.09 -0.39 -8.93
CA PHE A 263 -18.21 0.47 -7.75
C PHE A 263 -19.33 1.50 -7.90
N ASP A 264 -20.31 1.47 -6.99
CA ASP A 264 -21.44 2.39 -6.91
C ASP A 264 -21.90 2.53 -5.45
N GLN A 265 -20.98 2.81 -4.53
CA GLN A 265 -21.30 2.98 -3.10
C GLN A 265 -21.46 4.44 -2.72
N ASN A 266 -22.33 4.69 -1.72
CA ASN A 266 -22.57 6.04 -1.23
C ASN A 266 -21.38 6.52 -0.40
N ILE A 267 -20.63 7.43 -0.98
CA ILE A 267 -19.44 8.05 -0.38
C ILE A 267 -19.64 9.56 -0.19
N ASN A 268 -20.89 10.01 -0.06
CA ASN A 268 -21.18 11.40 0.27
C ASN A 268 -20.78 11.69 1.72
N THR A 269 -20.42 12.95 1.99
CA THR A 269 -20.06 13.37 3.35
C THR A 269 -21.27 13.28 4.28
N LYS A 270 -21.11 12.58 5.41
CA LYS A 270 -22.16 12.42 6.45
C LYS A 270 -21.53 12.36 7.84
N GLU A 271 -22.30 12.77 8.86
CA GLU A 271 -21.93 12.50 10.26
C GLU A 271 -22.01 10.99 10.53
N VAL A 272 -20.95 10.45 11.12
CA VAL A 272 -20.87 9.06 11.53
C VAL A 272 -20.49 9.01 13.00
N SER A 273 -21.06 8.04 13.73
CA SER A 273 -20.65 7.73 15.09
C SER A 273 -20.29 6.25 15.21
N VAL A 274 -19.03 5.98 15.54
CA VAL A 274 -18.49 4.63 15.79
C VAL A 274 -17.61 4.71 17.03
N ASP A 275 -17.72 3.74 17.94
CA ASP A 275 -16.91 3.71 19.19
C ASP A 275 -17.00 5.02 19.99
N ASN A 276 -18.21 5.58 20.13
CA ASN A 276 -18.50 6.87 20.79
C ASN A 276 -17.73 8.08 20.23
N LYS A 277 -17.07 7.95 19.08
CA LYS A 277 -16.43 9.05 18.36
C LYS A 277 -17.34 9.50 17.25
N LYS A 278 -17.48 10.81 17.10
CA LYS A 278 -18.19 11.45 15.99
C LYS A 278 -17.18 12.07 15.03
N TYR A 279 -17.40 11.89 13.73
CA TYR A 279 -16.58 12.48 12.68
C TYR A 279 -17.41 12.64 11.40
N GLN A 280 -16.88 13.37 10.43
CA GLN A 280 -17.45 13.48 9.10
C GLN A 280 -16.79 12.43 8.21
N ALA A 281 -17.55 11.41 7.82
CA ALA A 281 -17.06 10.45 6.84
C ALA A 281 -16.92 11.13 5.48
N TRP A 282 -15.95 10.69 4.67
CA TRP A 282 -15.66 11.28 3.37
C TRP A 282 -15.42 12.80 3.42
N ASP A 283 -14.80 13.29 4.50
CA ASP A 283 -14.26 14.65 4.54
C ASP A 283 -12.98 14.72 3.70
N LEU A 284 -13.03 15.42 2.57
CA LEU A 284 -11.90 15.62 1.67
C LEU A 284 -11.21 16.98 1.91
N SER A 285 -11.42 17.61 3.07
CA SER A 285 -10.86 18.92 3.36
C SER A 285 -9.34 18.99 3.22
N ASN A 286 -8.60 17.89 3.37
CA ASN A 286 -7.14 17.87 3.20
C ASN A 286 -6.67 17.31 1.84
N ALA A 287 -7.59 16.86 0.99
CA ALA A 287 -7.25 16.28 -0.30
C ALA A 287 -6.67 17.34 -1.24
N LYS A 288 -5.55 17.01 -1.90
CA LYS A 288 -4.82 17.87 -2.85
C LYS A 288 -4.94 17.33 -4.28
N ASP A 289 -4.80 16.02 -4.46
CA ASP A 289 -4.78 15.37 -5.77
C ASP A 289 -5.77 14.20 -5.83
N ILE A 290 -6.77 14.34 -6.69
CA ILE A 290 -7.81 13.33 -6.97
C ILE A 290 -7.97 13.13 -8.49
N ARG A 291 -6.92 13.41 -9.27
CA ARG A 291 -6.95 13.18 -10.72
C ARG A 291 -7.33 11.73 -11.02
N TYR A 292 -8.10 11.53 -12.08
CA TYR A 292 -8.55 10.20 -12.53
C TYR A 292 -9.32 9.37 -11.50
N MET A 293 -9.77 9.96 -10.37
CA MET A 293 -10.34 9.19 -9.25
C MET A 293 -11.44 8.22 -9.67
N PHE A 294 -12.30 8.60 -10.63
CA PHE A 294 -13.36 7.74 -11.19
C PHE A 294 -13.18 7.49 -12.68
N TYR A 295 -11.98 7.68 -13.25
CA TYR A 295 -11.75 7.48 -14.68
C TYR A 295 -12.20 6.08 -15.10
N ASP A 296 -13.09 5.97 -16.10
CA ASP A 296 -13.70 4.70 -16.54
C ASP A 296 -14.42 3.87 -15.43
N ALA A 297 -14.81 4.48 -14.30
CA ALA A 297 -15.66 3.85 -13.28
C ALA A 297 -17.14 3.81 -13.75
N LYS A 298 -17.44 2.92 -14.69
CA LYS A 298 -18.67 2.93 -15.50
C LYS A 298 -19.98 2.97 -14.71
N LYS A 299 -20.10 2.23 -13.60
CA LYS A 299 -21.34 2.18 -12.81
C LYS A 299 -21.54 3.34 -11.84
N PHE A 300 -20.47 4.03 -11.45
CA PHE A 300 -20.53 5.00 -10.37
C PHE A 300 -21.51 6.15 -10.69
N ASN A 301 -22.53 6.29 -9.85
CA ASN A 301 -23.51 7.38 -9.95
C ASN A 301 -24.08 7.81 -8.59
N LYS A 302 -23.31 7.66 -7.51
CA LYS A 302 -23.76 8.13 -6.19
C LYS A 302 -23.48 9.61 -5.98
N ASP A 303 -24.38 10.22 -5.21
CA ASP A 303 -24.26 11.60 -4.78
C ASP A 303 -22.96 11.80 -3.99
N ILE A 304 -22.27 12.90 -4.30
CA ILE A 304 -21.03 13.37 -3.69
C ILE A 304 -21.05 14.90 -3.56
N SER A 305 -22.23 15.52 -3.61
CA SER A 305 -22.39 16.98 -3.58
C SER A 305 -21.81 17.61 -2.31
N ASN A 306 -21.74 16.87 -1.20
CA ASN A 306 -21.31 17.42 0.09
C ASN A 306 -19.79 17.40 0.30
N TRP A 307 -19.02 16.90 -0.66
CA TRP A 307 -17.56 16.87 -0.56
C TRP A 307 -16.96 18.26 -0.39
N ASN A 308 -16.03 18.37 0.57
CA ASN A 308 -15.24 19.58 0.75
C ASN A 308 -14.06 19.62 -0.23
N MET A 309 -14.25 20.28 -1.36
CA MET A 309 -13.25 20.36 -2.44
C MET A 309 -12.35 21.60 -2.37
N SER A 310 -12.42 22.36 -1.27
CA SER A 310 -11.79 23.68 -1.17
C SER A 310 -10.27 23.68 -1.25
N ASN A 311 -9.64 22.58 -0.84
CA ASN A 311 -8.19 22.41 -0.85
C ASN A 311 -7.65 21.63 -2.04
N VAL A 312 -8.52 21.05 -2.87
CA VAL A 312 -8.11 20.25 -4.02
C VAL A 312 -7.45 21.13 -5.10
N GLU A 313 -6.29 20.67 -5.56
CA GLU A 313 -5.47 21.35 -6.55
C GLU A 313 -5.53 20.67 -7.93
N TYR A 314 -5.73 19.35 -7.97
CA TYR A 314 -5.70 18.57 -9.21
C TYR A 314 -6.91 17.62 -9.32
N ILE A 315 -7.74 17.81 -10.35
CA ILE A 315 -8.96 17.01 -10.66
C ILE A 315 -9.05 16.57 -12.14
N ARG A 316 -7.94 16.63 -12.87
CA ARG A 316 -7.86 16.20 -14.28
C ARG A 316 -8.52 14.83 -14.49
N SER A 317 -9.35 14.72 -15.53
CA SER A 317 -9.94 13.45 -16.01
C SER A 317 -10.67 12.63 -14.94
N MET A 318 -11.16 13.27 -13.87
CA MET A 318 -11.77 12.57 -12.73
C MET A 318 -12.98 11.70 -13.14
N PHE A 319 -13.81 12.18 -14.07
CA PHE A 319 -15.03 11.54 -14.58
C PHE A 319 -14.96 11.31 -16.10
N GLU A 320 -13.76 11.25 -16.66
CA GLU A 320 -13.61 10.82 -18.05
C GLU A 320 -13.91 9.32 -18.15
N GLY A 321 -14.77 8.92 -19.09
CA GLY A 321 -15.21 7.52 -19.22
C GLY A 321 -16.30 7.04 -18.24
N THR A 322 -16.69 7.85 -17.24
CA THR A 322 -17.84 7.51 -16.38
C THR A 322 -19.16 7.74 -17.13
N THR A 323 -19.73 6.69 -17.71
CA THR A 323 -20.92 6.80 -18.56
C THR A 323 -22.22 7.06 -17.79
N ASN A 324 -22.30 6.63 -16.52
CA ASN A 324 -23.53 6.74 -15.72
C ASN A 324 -23.58 7.99 -14.83
N PHE A 325 -22.44 8.64 -14.57
CA PHE A 325 -22.37 9.72 -13.59
C PHE A 325 -23.12 10.97 -14.06
N ASN A 326 -24.18 11.34 -13.35
CA ASN A 326 -25.05 12.47 -13.68
C ASN A 326 -25.47 13.33 -12.47
N GLN A 327 -24.76 13.22 -11.35
CA GLN A 327 -25.09 13.91 -10.10
C GLN A 327 -24.77 15.42 -10.16
N ASP A 328 -25.51 16.22 -9.38
CA ASP A 328 -25.27 17.66 -9.26
C ASP A 328 -24.15 17.94 -8.25
N ILE A 329 -23.03 18.41 -8.76
CA ILE A 329 -21.86 18.83 -7.97
C ILE A 329 -21.56 20.33 -8.17
N SER A 330 -22.54 21.10 -8.64
CA SER A 330 -22.39 22.52 -8.95
C SER A 330 -22.03 23.39 -7.74
N ASN A 331 -22.32 22.87 -6.54
CA ASN A 331 -22.05 23.51 -5.25
C ASN A 331 -20.58 23.39 -4.80
N TRP A 332 -19.76 22.54 -5.41
CA TRP A 332 -18.36 22.36 -5.02
C TRP A 332 -17.56 23.66 -5.12
N LYS A 333 -16.79 23.97 -4.07
CA LYS A 333 -15.90 25.13 -4.02
C LYS A 333 -14.49 24.73 -4.43
N LEU A 334 -14.05 25.11 -5.63
CA LEU A 334 -12.74 24.75 -6.19
C LEU A 334 -11.71 25.89 -6.05
N ASN A 335 -11.39 26.28 -4.82
CA ASN A 335 -10.66 27.52 -4.53
C ASN A 335 -9.17 27.50 -4.93
N LYS A 336 -8.54 26.32 -4.87
CA LYS A 336 -7.11 26.08 -5.11
C LYS A 336 -6.80 25.37 -6.43
N ILE A 337 -7.81 25.16 -7.29
CA ILE A 337 -7.64 24.31 -8.47
C ILE A 337 -6.58 24.84 -9.45
N LYS A 338 -5.63 23.97 -9.80
CA LYS A 338 -4.56 24.19 -10.77
C LYS A 338 -4.82 23.43 -12.07
N ASN A 339 -5.32 22.19 -11.99
CA ASN A 339 -5.54 21.36 -13.17
C ASN A 339 -6.90 20.65 -13.12
N TYR A 340 -7.75 20.89 -14.12
CA TYR A 340 -9.07 20.28 -14.28
C TYR A 340 -9.35 19.86 -15.73
N TYR A 341 -8.31 19.66 -16.55
CA TYR A 341 -8.48 19.24 -17.95
C TYR A 341 -9.29 17.95 -18.01
N TYR A 342 -10.27 17.89 -18.92
CA TYR A 342 -11.15 16.73 -19.08
C TYR A 342 -11.85 16.26 -17.79
N PHE A 343 -12.02 17.13 -16.79
CA PHE A 343 -12.56 16.78 -15.46
C PHE A 343 -13.84 15.93 -15.51
N ALA A 344 -14.85 16.38 -16.27
CA ALA A 344 -16.12 15.69 -16.41
C ALA A 344 -16.74 16.02 -17.78
N PRO A 345 -16.31 15.38 -18.88
CA PRO A 345 -16.78 15.71 -20.22
C PRO A 345 -18.28 15.43 -20.40
N ASN A 346 -18.78 14.31 -19.85
CA ASN A 346 -20.15 13.84 -20.05
C ASN A 346 -21.18 14.47 -19.09
N LEU A 347 -20.73 15.17 -18.05
CA LEU A 347 -21.65 15.81 -17.10
C LEU A 347 -22.32 17.02 -17.74
N LYS A 348 -23.60 17.24 -17.43
CA LYS A 348 -24.34 18.44 -17.88
C LYS A 348 -23.70 19.72 -17.32
N LYS A 349 -23.83 20.84 -18.04
CA LYS A 349 -23.14 22.09 -17.70
C LYS A 349 -23.62 22.67 -16.37
N GLU A 350 -24.93 22.60 -16.12
CA GLU A 350 -25.60 23.08 -14.91
C GLU A 350 -25.19 22.31 -13.66
N CYS A 351 -24.82 21.04 -13.81
CA CYS A 351 -24.34 20.17 -12.72
C CYS A 351 -22.84 20.36 -12.42
N LYS A 352 -22.12 21.16 -13.21
CA LYS A 352 -20.67 21.38 -13.02
C LYS A 352 -20.39 22.52 -12.05
N PRO A 353 -19.32 22.42 -11.24
CA PRO A 353 -18.89 23.52 -10.39
C PRO A 353 -18.52 24.75 -11.22
N LYS A 354 -18.84 25.95 -10.72
CA LYS A 354 -18.43 27.20 -11.38
C LYS A 354 -16.93 27.41 -11.23
N LEU A 355 -16.20 27.40 -12.33
CA LEU A 355 -14.76 27.63 -12.37
C LEU A 355 -14.45 29.12 -12.58
N ASN A 356 -13.60 29.69 -11.72
CA ASN A 356 -13.14 31.07 -11.89
C ASN A 356 -11.93 31.13 -12.83
N PHE A 357 -12.18 31.06 -14.15
CA PHE A 357 -11.16 31.12 -15.20
C PHE A 357 -10.21 32.33 -15.08
N LYS A 358 -10.72 33.49 -14.68
CA LYS A 358 -9.92 34.72 -14.52
C LYS A 358 -8.84 34.57 -13.44
N LYS A 359 -9.15 33.90 -12.33
CA LYS A 359 -8.18 33.63 -11.25
C LYS A 359 -7.07 32.68 -11.73
N ARG A 360 -7.40 31.67 -12.54
CA ARG A 360 -6.40 30.73 -13.08
C ARG A 360 -5.48 31.36 -14.11
N ILE A 361 -6.00 32.18 -15.03
CA ILE A 361 -5.17 32.90 -16.00
C ILE A 361 -4.19 33.83 -15.28
N ARG A 362 -4.64 34.59 -14.27
CA ARG A 362 -3.75 35.42 -13.45
C ARG A 362 -2.68 34.60 -12.74
N SER A 363 -3.06 33.47 -12.14
CA SER A 363 -2.11 32.55 -11.48
C SER A 363 -1.06 32.00 -12.45
N LEU A 364 -1.46 31.58 -13.65
CA LEU A 364 -0.52 31.12 -14.68
C LEU A 364 0.42 32.26 -15.11
N VAL A 365 -0.10 33.46 -15.35
CA VAL A 365 0.71 34.63 -15.71
C VAL A 365 1.75 34.95 -14.63
N GLU A 366 1.40 34.91 -13.35
CA GLU A 366 2.36 35.13 -12.26
C GLU A 366 3.40 34.00 -12.12
N GLU A 367 2.99 32.75 -12.34
CA GLU A 367 3.90 31.59 -12.36
C GLU A 367 4.95 31.73 -13.48
N TYR A 368 4.51 32.06 -14.70
CA TYR A 368 5.41 32.33 -15.84
C TYR A 368 6.33 33.53 -15.59
N LYS A 369 5.84 34.61 -14.95
CA LYS A 369 6.69 35.76 -14.58
C LYS A 369 7.79 35.34 -13.60
N GLN A 370 7.48 34.57 -12.57
CA GLN A 370 8.50 34.09 -11.61
C GLN A 370 9.54 33.20 -12.28
N THR A 371 9.13 32.30 -13.18
CA THR A 371 10.07 31.46 -13.93
C THR A 371 10.98 32.31 -14.82
N LEU A 372 10.44 33.33 -15.49
CA LEU A 372 11.22 34.23 -16.32
C LEU A 372 12.24 35.03 -15.50
N ILE A 373 11.84 35.52 -14.32
CA ILE A 373 12.74 36.20 -13.38
C ILE A 373 13.87 35.26 -12.93
N LEU A 374 13.56 34.01 -12.59
CA LEU A 374 14.56 33.02 -12.17
C LEU A 374 15.56 32.72 -13.30
N LEU A 375 15.08 32.56 -14.54
CA LEU A 375 15.94 32.37 -15.71
C LEU A 375 16.86 33.57 -15.96
N LEU A 376 16.35 34.80 -15.79
CA LEU A 376 17.15 36.02 -15.86
C LEU A 376 18.24 36.05 -14.79
N PHE A 377 17.93 35.68 -13.54
CA PHE A 377 18.92 35.58 -12.46
C PHE A 377 20.01 34.55 -12.77
N ILE A 378 19.65 33.37 -13.28
CA ILE A 378 20.61 32.33 -13.66
C ILE A 378 21.54 32.83 -14.78
N MET A 379 21.00 33.51 -15.80
CA MET A 379 21.80 34.09 -16.89
C MET A 379 22.76 35.18 -16.41
N ILE A 380 22.34 36.04 -15.48
CA ILE A 380 23.20 37.07 -14.89
C ILE A 380 24.31 36.42 -14.05
N PHE A 381 23.97 35.42 -13.25
CA PHE A 381 24.94 34.72 -12.41
C PHE A 381 25.97 33.95 -13.23
N SER A 382 25.54 33.24 -14.27
CA SER A 382 26.46 32.53 -15.18
C SER A 382 27.35 33.48 -15.97
N ALA A 383 26.82 34.61 -16.44
CA ALA A 383 27.62 35.66 -17.08
C ALA A 383 28.65 36.27 -16.11
N SER A 384 28.28 36.48 -14.84
CA SER A 384 29.20 37.00 -13.82
C SER A 384 30.34 36.01 -13.48
N LEU A 385 30.05 34.72 -13.40
CA LEU A 385 31.08 33.67 -13.27
C LEU A 385 32.00 33.66 -14.49
N PHE A 386 31.42 33.72 -15.69
CA PHE A 386 32.19 33.72 -16.93
C PHE A 386 33.13 34.93 -17.01
N LEU A 387 32.66 36.15 -16.68
CA LEU A 387 33.53 37.32 -16.57
C LEU A 387 34.59 37.18 -15.49
N HIS A 388 34.28 36.58 -14.33
CA HIS A 388 35.26 36.35 -13.27
C HIS A 388 36.36 35.36 -13.69
N PHE A 389 36.02 34.31 -14.43
CA PHE A 389 36.99 33.39 -15.04
C PHE A 389 37.81 34.06 -16.15
N LEU A 390 37.17 34.87 -17.01
CA LEU A 390 37.85 35.62 -18.06
C LEU A 390 38.86 36.63 -17.49
N PHE A 391 38.49 37.34 -16.41
CA PHE A 391 39.39 38.25 -15.69
C PHE A 391 40.55 37.50 -15.03
N LYS A 392 40.32 36.33 -14.42
CA LYS A 392 41.42 35.50 -13.89
C LYS A 392 42.37 35.00 -14.98
N TRP A 393 41.86 34.76 -16.20
CA TRP A 393 42.66 34.30 -17.33
C TRP A 393 43.47 35.43 -18.00
N LEU A 394 42.98 36.67 -17.97
CA LEU A 394 43.67 37.85 -18.52
C LEU A 394 44.80 38.40 -17.62
N PHE A 395 44.90 37.94 -16.37
CA PHE A 395 45.89 38.40 -15.39
C PHE A 395 46.82 37.25 -14.88
N LEU A 396 46.85 36.12 -15.60
CA LEU A 396 47.87 35.07 -15.53
C LEU A 396 48.69 35.14 -16.82
#